data_AF-A0A1A2YD91-F1
#
_entry.id   AF-A0A1A2YD91-F1
#
_cell.length_a   1.000
_cell.length_b   1.000
_cell.length_c   1.000
_cell.angle_alpha   90.00
_cell.angle_beta   90.00
_cell.angle_gamma   90.00
#
_symmetry.space_group_name_H-M   'P 1'
#
loop_
_entity.id
_entity.type
_entity.pdbx_description
1 polymer ?
#
loop_
_entity_poly.entity_id
_entity_poly.type
_entity_poly.pdbx_seq_one_letter_code
_entity_poly.pdbx_strand_id
1 'polypeptide(L)'
;MKRRAIRPVSVVIAIAALTTGCSLESLSQSSGVVNVVVGYQSKTINTVTAGTLLRAQGYLEHRLADITTRTGTKYAVRWQDYDTGAPITAQMLAEKIDIGSMGDYPMLINGSKTQANPLAKTEIVSITGYNPKGALNMVVVAPGSSATTLRDLAGSKVSASVGSAGHGTLVRALDRAGIKGVEVLNQQPQVGASALESGQVQGLSQFVAWPGLLVFQNKAKLLYDGAELNLPTLHGVVVRRSYATSHPEVLSAFLQAQLDAGDFLNSKPLEAARIVAQGSGLPQEVVYLYNGPGGTSFDTTLKPSLVEALKNDVPYLKSIGDFADLDVSGFVQDGPLRTVFGARGLNYDAARAATANPSALRGDPALASELWLDGSDSTQTVANPTALLRAVREAIAHGAKVRAAYVPDAELGTRWFADKAVWVHDGQSYLPFGTPAGAHRYLAAHPGGAIVNYEQALGGSV
;
A
#
# COMPACT_ATOMS: atom_id res chain seq x y z
N MET A 1 91.85 -5.15 -30.68
CA MET A 1 91.66 -5.08 -29.21
C MET A 1 91.37 -3.65 -28.79
N LYS A 2 90.15 -3.31 -28.37
CA LYS A 2 89.84 -2.31 -27.32
C LYS A 2 88.31 -2.21 -27.14
N ARG A 3 87.93 -2.14 -25.87
CA ARG A 3 86.61 -2.34 -25.27
C ARG A 3 85.60 -1.28 -25.74
N ARG A 4 84.34 -1.68 -25.98
CA ARG A 4 83.19 -0.76 -26.04
C ARG A 4 82.30 -0.99 -24.83
N ALA A 5 82.20 0.02 -23.98
CA ALA A 5 81.29 0.08 -22.85
C ALA A 5 79.87 0.40 -23.36
N ILE A 6 78.90 -0.42 -22.98
CA ILE A 6 77.48 -0.22 -23.26
C ILE A 6 76.87 0.47 -22.02
N ARG A 7 76.33 1.68 -22.21
CA ARG A 7 75.51 2.39 -21.22
C ARG A 7 74.03 2.08 -21.50
N PRO A 8 73.19 1.89 -20.46
CA PRO A 8 71.78 1.59 -20.64
C PRO A 8 70.98 2.85 -20.98
N VAL A 9 69.95 2.67 -21.81
CA VAL A 9 68.96 3.69 -22.18
C VAL A 9 67.89 3.75 -21.09
N SER A 10 67.72 4.92 -20.48
CA SER A 10 66.61 5.19 -19.56
C SER A 10 65.36 5.54 -20.37
N VAL A 11 64.30 4.73 -20.23
CA VAL A 11 62.96 5.03 -20.74
C VAL A 11 62.22 5.85 -19.69
N VAL A 12 61.85 7.08 -20.03
CA VAL A 12 60.95 7.93 -19.23
C VAL A 12 59.52 7.57 -19.60
N ILE A 13 58.79 6.94 -18.69
CA ILE A 13 57.34 6.70 -18.81
C ILE A 13 56.64 7.93 -18.21
N ALA A 14 55.97 8.72 -19.04
CA ALA A 14 55.07 9.77 -18.61
C ALA A 14 53.70 9.14 -18.25
N ILE A 15 53.30 9.27 -16.98
CA ILE A 15 52.00 8.84 -16.47
C ILE A 15 50.95 9.88 -16.88
N ALA A 16 50.01 9.50 -17.74
CA ALA A 16 48.80 10.27 -18.00
C ALA A 16 47.75 9.89 -16.95
N ALA A 17 47.40 10.83 -16.07
CA ALA A 17 46.29 10.69 -15.14
C ALA A 17 44.96 10.79 -15.89
N LEU A 18 44.26 9.65 -16.04
CA LEU A 18 42.87 9.63 -16.49
C LEU A 18 41.97 9.87 -15.28
N THR A 19 41.56 11.11 -15.08
CA THR A 19 40.42 11.45 -14.23
C THR A 19 39.14 11.08 -14.98
N THR A 20 38.58 9.91 -14.70
CA THR A 20 37.19 9.60 -15.06
C THR A 20 36.26 10.41 -14.17
N GLY A 21 35.99 11.64 -14.58
CA GLY A 21 34.85 12.41 -14.06
C GLY A 21 33.56 11.72 -14.50
N CYS A 22 32.81 11.19 -13.54
CA CYS A 22 31.41 10.86 -13.75
C CYS A 22 30.68 12.17 -14.03
N SER A 23 30.43 12.47 -15.31
CA SER A 23 29.59 13.57 -15.73
C SER A 23 28.20 13.42 -15.09
N LEU A 24 27.82 14.42 -14.29
CA LEU A 24 26.42 14.77 -14.10
C LEU A 24 25.86 15.11 -15.48
N GLU A 25 25.09 14.21 -16.07
CA GLU A 25 24.23 14.54 -17.19
C GLU A 25 23.13 15.48 -16.68
N SER A 26 23.41 16.77 -16.81
CA SER A 26 22.41 17.82 -16.90
C SER A 26 21.35 17.37 -17.90
N LEU A 27 20.13 17.13 -17.42
CA LEU A 27 18.98 16.76 -18.23
C LEU A 27 18.74 17.84 -19.28
N SER A 28 19.24 17.60 -20.49
CA SER A 28 18.81 18.30 -21.68
C SER A 28 17.31 18.08 -21.85
N GLN A 29 16.52 19.12 -21.62
CA GLN A 29 15.18 19.25 -22.19
C GLN A 29 15.36 19.13 -23.71
N SER A 30 15.07 17.96 -24.28
CA SER A 30 14.95 17.86 -25.73
C SER A 30 13.83 18.80 -26.16
N SER A 31 14.13 19.77 -27.01
CA SER A 31 13.13 20.70 -27.53
C SER A 31 11.97 19.92 -28.16
N GLY A 32 10.75 20.17 -27.69
CA GLY A 32 9.53 19.58 -28.26
C GLY A 32 9.02 18.26 -27.65
N VAL A 33 9.54 17.81 -26.50
CA VAL A 33 8.98 16.67 -25.75
C VAL A 33 8.56 17.10 -24.34
N VAL A 34 7.31 16.82 -23.96
CA VAL A 34 6.78 17.04 -22.61
C VAL A 34 7.16 15.84 -21.74
N ASN A 35 7.95 16.08 -20.68
CA ASN A 35 8.29 15.04 -19.71
C ASN A 35 7.13 14.87 -18.72
N VAL A 36 6.82 13.61 -18.38
CA VAL A 36 5.85 13.24 -17.35
C VAL A 36 6.54 12.33 -16.35
N VAL A 37 6.85 12.83 -15.16
CA VAL A 37 7.51 12.04 -14.12
C VAL A 37 6.53 11.66 -13.03
N VAL A 38 6.31 10.34 -12.88
CA VAL A 38 5.41 9.77 -11.89
C VAL A 38 6.21 9.05 -10.79
N GLY A 39 6.08 9.53 -9.56
CA GLY A 39 6.58 8.87 -8.36
C GLY A 39 5.54 7.90 -7.80
N TYR A 40 5.91 6.63 -7.67
CA TYR A 40 5.02 5.59 -7.14
C TYR A 40 5.76 4.66 -6.18
N GLN A 41 5.02 3.76 -5.52
CA GLN A 41 5.57 2.80 -4.57
C GLN A 41 5.16 1.39 -4.99
N SER A 42 6.07 0.63 -5.61
CA SER A 42 5.72 -0.64 -6.28
C SER A 42 5.18 -1.72 -5.33
N LYS A 43 5.60 -1.69 -4.07
CA LYS A 43 5.22 -2.65 -3.00
C LYS A 43 4.10 -2.15 -2.08
N THR A 44 3.60 -0.94 -2.31
CA THR A 44 2.45 -0.39 -1.59
C THR A 44 1.20 -0.71 -2.39
N ILE A 45 0.67 -1.90 -2.17
CA ILE A 45 -0.38 -2.52 -2.99
C ILE A 45 -1.72 -1.76 -3.05
N ASN A 46 -1.98 -0.85 -2.11
CA ASN A 46 -3.15 0.03 -2.10
C ASN A 46 -2.99 1.30 -2.99
N THR A 47 -1.81 1.52 -3.60
CA THR A 47 -1.59 2.58 -4.61
C THR A 47 -1.55 2.07 -6.05
N VAL A 48 -1.83 0.78 -6.28
CA VAL A 48 -1.57 0.12 -7.58
C VAL A 48 -2.27 0.78 -8.77
N THR A 49 -3.43 1.41 -8.56
CA THR A 49 -4.20 2.11 -9.59
C THR A 49 -3.55 3.40 -10.08
N ALA A 50 -2.56 3.93 -9.35
CA ALA A 50 -1.72 5.07 -9.73
C ALA A 50 -0.21 4.71 -9.72
N GLY A 51 0.09 3.43 -9.93
CA GLY A 51 1.44 2.88 -9.82
C GLY A 51 1.57 1.58 -10.58
N THR A 52 1.86 0.48 -9.87
CA THR A 52 2.24 -0.81 -10.46
C THR A 52 1.27 -1.33 -11.52
N LEU A 53 -0.05 -1.30 -11.28
CA LEU A 53 -1.03 -1.82 -12.24
C LEU A 53 -1.19 -0.88 -13.44
N LEU A 54 -1.37 0.43 -13.20
CA LEU A 54 -1.48 1.43 -14.26
C LEU A 54 -0.26 1.39 -15.19
N ARG A 55 0.95 1.34 -14.61
CA ARG A 55 2.22 1.24 -15.35
C ARG A 55 2.31 -0.06 -16.15
N ALA A 56 2.01 -1.21 -15.54
CA ALA A 56 2.13 -2.50 -16.21
C ALA A 56 1.15 -2.64 -17.40
N GLN A 57 0.00 -1.98 -17.32
CA GLN A 57 -0.99 -1.93 -18.40
C GLN A 57 -0.66 -0.88 -19.48
N GLY A 58 0.30 0.01 -19.25
CA GLY A 58 0.65 1.09 -20.18
C GLY A 58 -0.45 2.13 -20.40
N TYR A 59 -1.44 2.21 -19.49
CA TYR A 59 -2.65 3.02 -19.73
C TYR A 59 -2.34 4.51 -19.91
N LEU A 60 -1.36 5.06 -19.18
CA LEU A 60 -0.98 6.46 -19.34
C LEU A 60 -0.29 6.69 -20.68
N GLU A 61 0.65 5.83 -21.05
CA GLU A 61 1.39 5.90 -22.31
C GLU A 61 0.45 5.81 -23.51
N HIS A 62 -0.52 4.89 -23.48
CA HIS A 62 -1.53 4.77 -24.54
C HIS A 62 -2.38 6.05 -24.67
N ARG A 63 -2.86 6.59 -23.55
CA ARG A 63 -3.66 7.85 -23.57
C ARG A 63 -2.87 9.05 -24.07
N LEU A 64 -1.59 9.14 -23.71
CA LEU A 64 -0.71 10.19 -24.22
C LEU A 64 -0.39 10.00 -25.71
N ALA A 65 -0.25 8.76 -26.19
CA ALA A 65 -0.07 8.46 -27.61
C ALA A 65 -1.28 8.85 -28.46
N ASP A 66 -2.50 8.69 -27.94
CA ASP A 66 -3.72 9.19 -28.60
C ASP A 66 -3.71 10.72 -28.72
N ILE A 67 -3.26 11.42 -27.68
CA ILE A 67 -3.07 12.88 -27.73
C ILE A 67 -2.01 13.24 -28.76
N THR A 68 -0.86 12.55 -28.76
CA THR A 68 0.20 12.75 -29.76
C THR A 68 -0.31 12.60 -31.19
N THR A 69 -1.14 11.59 -31.45
CA THR A 69 -1.73 11.35 -32.79
C THR A 69 -2.60 12.52 -33.23
N ARG A 70 -3.31 13.15 -32.30
CA ARG A 70 -4.24 14.25 -32.58
C ARG A 70 -3.58 15.63 -32.64
N THR A 71 -2.52 15.86 -31.87
CA THR A 71 -1.93 17.21 -31.69
C THR A 71 -0.49 17.33 -32.19
N GLY A 72 0.21 16.21 -32.41
CA GLY A 72 1.64 16.17 -32.69
C GLY A 72 2.53 16.38 -31.46
N THR A 73 1.98 16.66 -30.27
CA THR A 73 2.74 16.83 -29.03
C THR A 73 3.35 15.50 -28.59
N LYS A 74 4.66 15.45 -28.37
CA LYS A 74 5.34 14.24 -27.90
C LYS A 74 5.46 14.23 -26.38
N TYR A 75 5.26 13.07 -25.77
CA TYR A 75 5.36 12.86 -24.34
C TYR A 75 6.41 11.80 -24.00
N ALA A 76 7.11 11.97 -22.89
CA ALA A 76 8.04 10.98 -22.34
C ALA A 76 7.67 10.70 -20.89
N VAL A 77 7.12 9.51 -20.63
CA VAL A 77 6.74 9.07 -19.28
C VAL A 77 7.92 8.42 -18.58
N ARG A 78 8.19 8.84 -17.34
CA ARG A 78 9.20 8.26 -16.46
C ARG A 78 8.56 7.86 -15.14
N TRP A 79 8.61 6.57 -14.86
CA TRP A 79 8.17 6.01 -13.57
C TRP A 79 9.36 5.91 -12.63
N GLN A 80 9.23 6.48 -11.43
CA GLN A 80 10.24 6.41 -10.37
C GLN A 80 9.65 5.69 -9.16
N ASP A 81 10.29 4.58 -8.80
CA ASP A 81 9.85 3.71 -7.71
C ASP A 81 10.53 4.09 -6.38
N TYR A 82 9.75 4.11 -5.30
CA TYR A 82 10.20 4.47 -3.96
C TYR A 82 9.58 3.56 -2.90
N ASP A 83 10.30 3.34 -1.79
CA ASP A 83 9.80 2.50 -0.71
C ASP A 83 8.72 3.19 0.15
N THR A 84 8.74 4.52 0.24
CA THR A 84 7.82 5.32 1.08
C THR A 84 7.46 6.64 0.40
N GLY A 85 6.45 7.34 0.92
CA GLY A 85 6.07 8.67 0.41
C GLY A 85 7.08 9.78 0.73
N ALA A 86 7.94 9.63 1.75
CA ALA A 86 8.88 10.68 2.14
C ALA A 86 9.93 11.00 1.03
N PRO A 87 10.56 10.01 0.37
CA PRO A 87 11.36 10.23 -0.82
C PRO A 87 10.59 10.89 -1.97
N ILE A 88 9.33 10.51 -2.22
CA ILE A 88 8.51 11.14 -3.27
C ILE A 88 8.33 12.63 -2.95
N THR A 89 8.02 12.96 -1.70
CA THR A 89 7.91 14.35 -1.24
C THR A 89 9.20 15.14 -1.43
N ALA A 90 10.35 14.56 -1.10
CA ALA A 90 11.65 15.22 -1.30
C ALA A 90 11.90 15.53 -2.79
N GLN A 91 11.53 14.63 -3.70
CA GLN A 91 11.72 14.81 -5.14
C GLN A 91 10.69 15.77 -5.75
N MET A 92 9.45 15.80 -5.25
CA MET A 92 8.45 16.79 -5.67
C MET A 92 8.84 18.21 -5.21
N LEU A 93 9.38 18.34 -4.00
CA LEU A 93 9.93 19.60 -3.50
C LEU A 93 11.10 20.10 -4.35
N ALA A 94 11.91 19.16 -4.86
CA ALA A 94 12.98 19.42 -5.82
C ALA A 94 12.51 19.52 -7.29
N GLU A 95 11.20 19.52 -7.54
CA GLU A 95 10.57 19.65 -8.87
C GLU A 95 10.97 18.53 -9.85
N LYS A 96 11.41 17.38 -9.33
CA LYS A 96 11.83 16.20 -10.12
C LYS A 96 10.71 15.19 -10.36
N ILE A 97 9.60 15.30 -9.64
CA ILE A 97 8.40 14.49 -9.80
C ILE A 97 7.21 15.44 -10.03
N ASP A 98 6.37 15.09 -11.01
CA ASP A 98 5.20 15.88 -11.40
C ASP A 98 3.94 15.37 -10.71
N ILE A 99 3.79 14.05 -10.68
CA ILE A 99 2.64 13.32 -10.10
C ILE A 99 3.19 12.30 -9.09
N GLY A 100 2.72 12.34 -7.85
CA GLY A 100 3.13 11.43 -6.79
C GLY A 100 1.97 10.62 -6.24
N SER A 101 2.15 9.31 -6.03
CA SER A 101 1.18 8.45 -5.35
C SER A 101 1.70 8.02 -3.98
N MET A 102 0.93 8.29 -2.93
CA MET A 102 1.34 8.03 -1.53
C MET A 102 0.14 7.98 -0.56
N GLY A 103 0.41 7.62 0.70
CA GLY A 103 -0.59 7.60 1.77
C GLY A 103 -0.99 8.98 2.30
N ASP A 104 -2.11 9.02 3.00
CA ASP A 104 -2.63 10.15 3.81
C ASP A 104 -1.55 10.97 4.52
N TYR A 105 -0.75 10.37 5.41
CA TYR A 105 0.27 11.12 6.17
C TYR A 105 1.34 11.73 5.25
N PRO A 106 1.98 10.99 4.33
CA PRO A 106 2.89 11.58 3.36
C PRO A 106 2.25 12.65 2.45
N MET A 107 1.00 12.51 2.03
CA MET A 107 0.30 13.53 1.22
C MET A 107 0.18 14.85 1.99
N LEU A 108 -0.19 14.80 3.28
CA LEU A 108 -0.27 15.97 4.12
C LEU A 108 1.11 16.61 4.35
N ILE A 109 2.14 15.80 4.63
CA ILE A 109 3.52 16.27 4.75
C ILE A 109 3.97 16.92 3.43
N ASN A 110 3.60 16.34 2.28
CA ASN A 110 3.89 16.88 0.96
C ASN A 110 3.28 18.26 0.76
N GLY A 111 1.96 18.41 0.98
CA GLY A 111 1.29 19.70 0.89
C GLY A 111 1.89 20.74 1.85
N SER A 112 2.16 20.32 3.09
CA SER A 112 2.75 21.18 4.13
C SER A 112 4.13 21.71 3.73
N LYS A 113 4.99 20.87 3.13
CA LYS A 113 6.35 21.23 2.72
C LYS A 113 6.43 21.98 1.39
N THR A 114 5.51 21.71 0.46
CA THR A 114 5.57 22.28 -0.90
C THR A 114 4.82 23.60 -1.03
N GLN A 115 3.85 23.89 -0.18
CA GLN A 115 2.95 25.06 -0.32
C GLN A 115 3.65 26.43 -0.39
N ALA A 116 4.85 26.56 0.20
CA ALA A 116 5.60 27.82 0.22
C ALA A 116 6.32 28.12 -1.11
N ASN A 117 6.56 27.10 -1.96
CA ASN A 117 7.16 27.27 -3.28
C ASN A 117 6.08 27.10 -4.37
N PRO A 118 5.71 28.16 -5.13
CA PRO A 118 4.69 28.06 -6.17
C PRO A 118 4.97 27.00 -7.26
N LEU A 119 6.23 26.69 -7.55
CA LEU A 119 6.60 25.69 -8.55
C LEU A 119 6.48 24.25 -8.03
N ALA A 120 6.73 24.05 -6.74
CA ALA A 120 6.62 22.75 -6.07
C ALA A 120 5.23 22.49 -5.47
N LYS A 121 4.44 23.54 -5.20
CA LYS A 121 3.13 23.45 -4.55
C LYS A 121 2.27 22.38 -5.19
N THR A 122 1.80 21.45 -4.38
CA THR A 122 0.98 20.31 -4.83
C THR A 122 -0.49 20.45 -4.46
N GLU A 123 -1.33 19.64 -5.10
CA GLU A 123 -2.76 19.46 -4.80
C GLU A 123 -3.11 17.96 -4.85
N ILE A 124 -4.00 17.49 -3.97
CA ILE A 124 -4.58 16.14 -4.04
C ILE A 124 -5.69 16.15 -5.09
N VAL A 125 -5.64 15.23 -6.04
CA VAL A 125 -6.57 15.20 -7.20
C VAL A 125 -7.41 13.93 -7.30
N SER A 126 -7.01 12.85 -6.63
CA SER A 126 -7.76 11.59 -6.59
C SER A 126 -7.32 10.69 -5.44
N ILE A 127 -8.17 9.72 -5.11
CA ILE A 127 -7.88 8.60 -4.22
C ILE A 127 -7.37 7.41 -5.05
N THR A 128 -6.50 6.59 -4.47
CA THR A 128 -6.06 5.32 -5.10
C THR A 128 -6.77 4.14 -4.49
N GLY A 129 -6.79 4.08 -3.15
CA GLY A 129 -7.52 3.11 -2.36
C GLY A 129 -7.67 3.57 -0.91
N TYR A 130 -8.71 3.08 -0.23
CA TYR A 130 -8.98 3.41 1.17
C TYR A 130 -9.61 2.24 1.92
N ASN A 131 -9.62 2.31 3.25
CA ASN A 131 -10.46 1.47 4.09
C ASN A 131 -11.17 2.35 5.14
N PRO A 132 -12.51 2.27 5.28
CA PRO A 132 -13.28 3.18 6.12
C PRO A 132 -13.04 3.01 7.63
N LYS A 133 -12.55 1.84 8.07
CA LYS A 133 -12.29 1.57 9.50
C LYS A 133 -10.82 1.72 9.89
N GLY A 134 -9.91 1.81 8.91
CA GLY A 134 -8.48 2.00 9.17
C GLY A 134 -7.62 0.76 9.04
N ALA A 135 -8.11 -0.30 8.39
CA ALA A 135 -7.30 -1.47 8.01
C ALA A 135 -6.10 -1.07 7.14
N LEU A 136 -5.36 -2.02 6.55
CA LEU A 136 -4.23 -1.76 5.65
C LEU A 136 -2.96 -1.21 6.33
N ASN A 137 -3.02 -0.95 7.63
CA ASN A 137 -1.89 -0.59 8.48
C ASN A 137 -1.95 -1.48 9.71
N MET A 138 -0.87 -2.20 10.01
CA MET A 138 -0.90 -3.25 11.03
C MET A 138 0.40 -3.25 11.83
N VAL A 139 0.29 -3.72 13.08
CA VAL A 139 1.44 -4.07 13.91
C VAL A 139 1.58 -5.58 13.96
N VAL A 140 2.76 -6.08 13.60
CA VAL A 140 3.11 -7.49 13.70
C VAL A 140 4.27 -7.68 14.66
N VAL A 141 4.35 -8.87 15.26
CA VAL A 141 5.45 -9.30 16.13
C VAL A 141 6.05 -10.61 15.62
N ALA A 142 7.23 -10.98 16.11
CA ALA A 142 7.85 -12.26 15.74
C ALA A 142 6.93 -13.46 16.07
N PRO A 143 6.99 -14.58 15.32
CA PRO A 143 6.07 -15.70 15.48
C PRO A 143 6.07 -16.27 16.91
N GLY A 144 7.25 -16.37 17.53
CA GLY A 144 7.45 -16.87 18.89
C GLY A 144 7.24 -15.83 20.01
N SER A 145 6.84 -14.60 19.69
CA SER A 145 6.58 -13.56 20.71
C SER A 145 5.41 -13.96 21.62
N SER A 146 5.49 -13.67 22.92
CA SER A 146 4.38 -13.85 23.85
C SER A 146 3.34 -12.71 23.78
N ALA A 147 3.62 -11.64 23.01
CA ALA A 147 2.71 -10.50 22.89
C ALA A 147 1.37 -10.93 22.27
N THR A 148 0.30 -10.43 22.89
CA THR A 148 -1.10 -10.63 22.48
C THR A 148 -1.85 -9.31 22.31
N THR A 149 -1.33 -8.21 22.88
CA THR A 149 -1.86 -6.85 22.73
C THR A 149 -0.73 -5.83 22.54
N LEU A 150 -1.06 -4.61 22.10
CA LEU A 150 -0.09 -3.51 22.04
C LEU A 150 0.54 -3.16 23.39
N ARG A 151 -0.13 -3.45 24.51
CA ARG A 151 0.39 -3.18 25.86
C ARG A 151 1.66 -3.97 26.14
N ASP A 152 1.80 -5.14 25.53
CA ASP A 152 2.96 -6.01 25.67
C ASP A 152 4.21 -5.44 24.97
N LEU A 153 4.06 -4.39 24.16
CA LEU A 153 5.18 -3.67 23.54
C LEU A 153 5.66 -2.48 24.39
N ALA A 154 5.06 -2.19 25.54
CA ALA A 154 5.51 -1.11 26.40
C ALA A 154 6.98 -1.29 26.80
N GLY A 155 7.79 -0.23 26.67
CA GLY A 155 9.24 -0.28 26.92
C GLY A 155 10.06 -0.93 25.81
N SER A 156 9.43 -1.43 24.74
CA SER A 156 10.11 -2.14 23.65
C SER A 156 10.42 -1.23 22.46
N LYS A 157 11.28 -1.72 21.56
CA LYS A 157 11.57 -1.07 20.28
C LYS A 157 10.61 -1.56 19.21
N VAL A 158 10.03 -0.64 18.45
CA VAL A 158 9.14 -0.94 17.32
C VAL A 158 9.67 -0.25 16.07
N SER A 159 9.79 -1.02 14.99
CA SER A 159 10.14 -0.47 13.68
C SER A 159 8.91 0.16 13.02
N ALA A 160 9.06 1.37 12.49
CA ALA A 160 8.06 2.00 11.63
C ALA A 160 8.74 3.02 10.70
N SER A 161 8.14 3.28 9.54
CA SER A 161 8.55 4.43 8.72
C SER A 161 7.93 5.71 9.29
N VAL A 162 8.74 6.58 9.92
CA VAL A 162 8.24 7.81 10.55
C VAL A 162 7.56 8.70 9.52
N GLY A 163 6.39 9.21 9.86
CA GLY A 163 5.54 10.02 8.97
C GLY A 163 4.74 9.22 7.94
N SER A 164 4.75 7.89 8.01
CA SER A 164 3.86 7.02 7.20
C SER A 164 2.53 6.73 7.89
N ALA A 165 1.57 6.20 7.12
CA ALA A 165 0.31 5.68 7.65
C ALA A 165 0.52 4.61 8.74
N GLY A 166 1.48 3.69 8.56
CA GLY A 166 1.83 2.69 9.56
C GLY A 166 2.35 3.28 10.88
N HIS A 167 3.09 4.40 10.82
CA HIS A 167 3.52 5.13 12.02
C HIS A 167 2.35 5.85 12.70
N GLY A 168 1.50 6.52 11.91
CA GLY A 168 0.29 7.17 12.42
C GLY A 168 -0.66 6.19 13.12
N THR A 169 -0.89 5.02 12.53
CA THR A 169 -1.69 3.94 13.14
C THR A 169 -1.09 3.49 14.48
N LEU A 170 0.22 3.25 14.54
CA LEU A 170 0.88 2.85 15.79
C LEU A 170 0.67 3.89 16.88
N VAL A 171 0.99 5.15 16.61
CA VAL A 171 0.93 6.18 17.66
C VAL A 171 -0.50 6.42 18.12
N ARG A 172 -1.48 6.48 17.21
CA ARG A 172 -2.89 6.61 17.58
C ARG A 172 -3.38 5.44 18.43
N ALA A 173 -2.97 4.21 18.08
CA ALA A 173 -3.36 3.02 18.83
C ALA A 173 -2.74 2.99 20.23
N LEU A 174 -1.46 3.38 20.36
CA LEU A 174 -0.80 3.52 21.66
C LEU A 174 -1.44 4.61 22.52
N ASP A 175 -1.72 5.78 21.94
CA ASP A 175 -2.36 6.91 22.63
C ASP A 175 -3.77 6.54 23.13
N ARG A 176 -4.60 5.95 22.26
CA ARG A 176 -5.95 5.47 22.64
C ARG A 176 -5.92 4.44 23.76
N ALA A 177 -4.88 3.61 23.82
CA ALA A 177 -4.71 2.60 24.86
C ALA A 177 -3.98 3.11 26.12
N GLY A 178 -3.55 4.38 26.13
CA GLY A 178 -2.76 4.98 27.20
C GLY A 178 -1.38 4.34 27.39
N ILE A 179 -0.81 3.77 26.33
CA ILE A 179 0.48 3.07 26.36
C ILE A 179 1.59 4.07 26.09
N LYS A 180 2.63 4.05 26.95
CA LYS A 180 3.82 4.89 26.82
C LYS A 180 5.07 4.03 26.80
N GLY A 181 6.20 4.63 26.40
CA GLY A 181 7.52 4.00 26.48
C GLY A 181 7.87 3.07 25.31
N VAL A 182 7.10 3.06 24.23
CA VAL A 182 7.52 2.41 22.97
C VAL A 182 8.54 3.31 22.28
N GLU A 183 9.72 2.78 21.98
CA GLU A 183 10.75 3.46 21.19
C GLU A 183 10.53 3.15 19.71
N VAL A 184 10.24 4.16 18.89
CA VAL A 184 10.05 3.97 17.44
C VAL A 184 11.37 4.16 16.71
N LEU A 185 11.83 3.10 16.02
CA LEU A 185 12.98 3.19 15.12
C LEU A 185 12.51 3.57 13.71
N ASN A 186 12.97 4.72 13.21
CA ASN A 186 12.67 5.17 11.86
C ASN A 186 13.37 4.29 10.82
N GLN A 187 12.64 3.34 10.24
CA GLN A 187 13.18 2.38 9.29
C GLN A 187 12.25 2.24 8.09
N GLN A 188 12.86 2.04 6.92
CA GLN A 188 12.13 1.62 5.73
C GLN A 188 11.56 0.21 5.93
N PRO A 189 10.47 -0.15 5.23
CA PRO A 189 9.77 -1.42 5.47
C PRO A 189 10.67 -2.66 5.45
N GLN A 190 11.55 -2.78 4.46
CA GLN A 190 12.49 -3.87 4.26
C GLN A 190 13.47 -4.02 5.44
N VAL A 191 13.98 -2.87 5.91
CA VAL A 191 14.93 -2.79 7.02
C VAL A 191 14.22 -3.19 8.31
N GLY A 192 12.99 -2.70 8.50
CA GLY A 192 12.16 -3.06 9.64
C GLY A 192 11.80 -4.54 9.68
N ALA A 193 11.48 -5.14 8.54
CA ALA A 193 11.22 -6.57 8.42
C ALA A 193 12.43 -7.39 8.87
N SER A 194 13.62 -7.03 8.37
CA SER A 194 14.89 -7.67 8.76
C SER A 194 15.22 -7.46 10.24
N ALA A 195 14.91 -6.28 10.79
CA ALA A 195 15.08 -5.95 12.20
C ALA A 195 14.15 -6.77 13.10
N LEU A 196 12.90 -7.04 12.66
CA LEU A 196 11.98 -7.90 13.38
C LEU A 196 12.45 -9.36 13.35
N GLU A 197 12.87 -9.86 12.18
CA GLU A 197 13.36 -11.24 12.01
C GLU A 197 14.61 -11.51 12.85
N SER A 198 15.51 -10.52 12.99
CA SER A 198 16.73 -10.62 13.82
C SER A 198 16.50 -10.35 15.31
N GLY A 199 15.29 -9.95 15.72
CA GLY A 199 14.98 -9.58 17.10
C GLY A 199 15.51 -8.22 17.57
N GLN A 200 16.02 -7.39 16.65
CA GLN A 200 16.46 -6.02 16.95
C GLN A 200 15.30 -5.12 17.42
N VAL A 201 14.09 -5.39 16.92
CA VAL A 201 12.83 -4.77 17.36
C VAL A 201 11.84 -5.84 17.78
N GLN A 202 10.92 -5.50 18.70
CA GLN A 202 9.89 -6.42 19.20
C GLN A 202 8.60 -6.35 18.39
N GLY A 203 8.43 -5.30 17.58
CA GLY A 203 7.31 -5.16 16.66
C GLY A 203 7.67 -4.38 15.39
N LEU A 204 6.88 -4.56 14.35
CA LEU A 204 6.91 -3.79 13.11
C LEU A 204 5.51 -3.22 12.86
N SER A 205 5.41 -1.89 12.78
CA SER A 205 4.18 -1.20 12.37
C SER A 205 4.34 -0.62 10.98
N GLN A 206 3.59 -1.15 10.01
CA GLN A 206 3.74 -0.73 8.62
C GLN A 206 2.44 -0.83 7.82
N PHE A 207 2.40 -0.12 6.70
CA PHE A 207 1.38 -0.25 5.67
C PHE A 207 1.53 -1.55 4.86
N VAL A 208 0.43 -1.99 4.25
CA VAL A 208 0.39 -3.17 3.37
C VAL A 208 1.25 -3.00 2.12
N ALA A 209 1.91 -4.05 1.62
CA ALA A 209 1.71 -5.46 1.96
C ALA A 209 2.56 -5.99 3.12
N TRP A 210 3.46 -5.20 3.71
CA TRP A 210 4.54 -5.69 4.58
C TRP A 210 4.11 -6.57 5.76
N PRO A 211 3.15 -6.17 6.61
CA PRO A 211 2.70 -7.02 7.71
C PRO A 211 2.12 -8.36 7.22
N GLY A 212 1.23 -8.31 6.22
CA GLY A 212 0.63 -9.53 5.64
C GLY A 212 1.63 -10.42 4.91
N LEU A 213 2.65 -9.84 4.27
CA LEU A 213 3.75 -10.59 3.64
C LEU A 213 4.53 -11.39 4.68
N LEU A 214 4.90 -10.77 5.81
CA LEU A 214 5.63 -11.46 6.87
C LEU A 214 4.80 -12.56 7.52
N VAL A 215 3.50 -12.31 7.73
CA VAL A 215 2.58 -13.33 8.24
C VAL A 215 2.43 -14.50 7.25
N PHE A 216 2.25 -14.20 5.96
CA PHE A 216 2.17 -15.20 4.90
C PHE A 216 3.42 -16.10 4.85
N GLN A 217 4.60 -15.49 5.03
CA GLN A 217 5.89 -16.20 5.07
C GLN A 217 6.19 -16.89 6.41
N ASN A 218 5.27 -16.88 7.37
CA ASN A 218 5.47 -17.38 8.75
C ASN A 218 6.63 -16.69 9.50
N LYS A 219 6.95 -15.46 9.12
CA LYS A 219 8.00 -14.62 9.72
C LYS A 219 7.48 -13.64 10.76
N ALA A 220 6.15 -13.51 10.88
CA ALA A 220 5.51 -12.72 11.90
C ALA A 220 4.11 -13.25 12.21
N LYS A 221 3.51 -12.73 13.28
CA LYS A 221 2.07 -12.86 13.58
C LYS A 221 1.45 -11.49 13.79
N LEU A 222 0.18 -11.35 13.44
CA LEU A 222 -0.57 -10.10 13.61
C LEU A 222 -0.86 -9.85 15.09
N LEU A 223 -0.48 -8.65 15.57
CA LEU A 223 -0.74 -8.19 16.93
C LEU A 223 -1.89 -7.19 16.97
N TYR A 224 -1.98 -6.32 15.96
CA TYR A 224 -2.96 -5.26 15.90
C TYR A 224 -3.33 -4.94 14.45
N ASP A 225 -4.63 -4.88 14.17
CA ASP A 225 -5.19 -4.38 12.91
C ASP A 225 -5.62 -2.91 13.10
N GLY A 226 -5.16 -2.02 12.22
CA GLY A 226 -5.56 -0.62 12.23
C GLY A 226 -7.07 -0.39 12.19
N ALA A 227 -7.87 -1.37 11.70
CA ALA A 227 -9.32 -1.32 11.75
C ALA A 227 -9.90 -1.18 13.18
N GLU A 228 -9.16 -1.58 14.22
CA GLU A 228 -9.54 -1.36 15.63
C GLU A 228 -9.66 0.14 15.99
N LEU A 229 -8.98 1.02 15.23
CA LEU A 229 -9.11 2.47 15.43
C LEU A 229 -10.48 3.00 15.02
N ASN A 230 -11.17 2.35 14.07
CA ASN A 230 -12.39 2.84 13.44
C ASN A 230 -12.22 4.26 12.86
N LEU A 231 -11.08 4.50 12.21
CA LEU A 231 -10.72 5.75 11.57
C LEU A 231 -10.30 5.46 10.12
N PRO A 232 -10.84 6.16 9.10
CA PRO A 232 -10.47 5.88 7.73
C PRO A 232 -8.97 6.02 7.48
N THR A 233 -8.40 5.11 6.70
CA THR A 233 -7.10 5.32 6.05
C THR A 233 -7.31 5.46 4.56
N LEU A 234 -6.46 6.24 3.89
CA LEU A 234 -6.52 6.46 2.46
C LEU A 234 -5.15 6.66 1.85
N HIS A 235 -5.06 6.39 0.56
CA HIS A 235 -3.94 6.77 -0.27
C HIS A 235 -4.47 7.52 -1.49
N GLY A 236 -3.64 8.35 -2.10
CA GLY A 236 -4.09 9.23 -3.17
C GLY A 236 -2.97 9.66 -4.10
N VAL A 237 -3.34 10.61 -4.95
CA VAL A 237 -2.46 11.22 -5.95
C VAL A 237 -2.33 12.69 -5.64
N VAL A 238 -1.09 13.15 -5.51
CA VAL A 238 -0.73 14.57 -5.49
C VAL A 238 -0.10 14.95 -6.81
N VAL A 239 -0.36 16.17 -7.28
CA VAL A 239 0.24 16.71 -8.51
C VAL A 239 0.80 18.11 -8.22
N ARG A 240 1.94 18.47 -8.80
CA ARG A 240 2.41 19.87 -8.77
C ARG A 240 1.44 20.75 -9.54
N ARG A 241 0.88 21.76 -8.88
CA ARG A 241 -0.12 22.67 -9.44
C ARG A 241 0.37 23.38 -10.70
N SER A 242 1.62 23.84 -10.68
CA SER A 242 2.25 24.50 -11.83
C SER A 242 2.28 23.58 -13.06
N TYR A 243 2.66 22.31 -12.88
CA TYR A 243 2.67 21.31 -13.93
C TYR A 243 1.27 21.00 -14.46
N ALA A 244 0.31 20.75 -13.57
CA ALA A 244 -1.08 20.50 -13.95
C ALA A 244 -1.72 21.66 -14.72
N THR A 245 -1.31 22.91 -14.41
CA THR A 245 -1.77 24.12 -15.11
C THR A 245 -1.16 24.23 -16.51
N SER A 246 0.13 23.88 -16.66
CA SER A 246 0.83 23.92 -17.96
C SER A 246 0.50 22.73 -18.86
N HIS A 247 0.15 21.59 -18.27
CA HIS A 247 -0.14 20.33 -18.97
C HIS A 247 -1.46 19.70 -18.50
N PRO A 248 -2.60 20.41 -18.60
CA PRO A 248 -3.90 19.90 -18.14
C PRO A 248 -4.31 18.62 -18.89
N GLU A 249 -3.86 18.45 -20.12
CA GLU A 249 -4.09 17.24 -20.93
C GLU A 249 -3.37 16.01 -20.35
N VAL A 250 -2.18 16.19 -19.76
CA VAL A 250 -1.45 15.11 -19.09
C VAL A 250 -2.15 14.69 -17.81
N LEU A 251 -2.61 15.64 -17.00
CA LEU A 251 -3.39 15.33 -15.79
C LEU A 251 -4.69 14.61 -16.15
N SER A 252 -5.40 15.07 -17.17
CA SER A 252 -6.61 14.40 -17.67
C SER A 252 -6.31 12.97 -18.14
N ALA A 253 -5.25 12.78 -18.93
CA ALA A 253 -4.82 11.45 -19.38
C ALA A 253 -4.45 10.53 -18.22
N PHE A 254 -3.77 11.04 -17.19
CA PHE A 254 -3.41 10.29 -15.99
C PHE A 254 -4.64 9.85 -15.19
N LEU A 255 -5.57 10.77 -14.90
CA LEU A 255 -6.79 10.44 -14.15
C LEU A 255 -7.69 9.47 -14.92
N GLN A 256 -7.75 9.60 -16.24
CA GLN A 256 -8.39 8.62 -17.11
C GLN A 256 -7.68 7.26 -17.03
N ALA A 257 -6.35 7.19 -17.09
CA ALA A 257 -5.60 5.95 -16.94
C ALA A 257 -5.82 5.29 -15.56
N GLN A 258 -5.93 6.09 -14.51
CA GLN A 258 -6.23 5.62 -13.17
C GLN A 258 -7.62 5.01 -13.08
N LEU A 259 -8.62 5.61 -13.73
CA LEU A 259 -9.96 5.02 -13.83
C LEU A 259 -9.94 3.68 -14.59
N ASP A 260 -9.19 3.56 -15.69
CA ASP A 260 -9.05 2.27 -16.39
C ASP A 260 -8.43 1.19 -15.49
N ALA A 261 -7.39 1.55 -14.73
CA ALA A 261 -6.76 0.65 -13.77
C ALA A 261 -7.72 0.24 -12.66
N GLY A 262 -8.55 1.17 -12.16
CA GLY A 262 -9.59 0.90 -11.19
C GLY A 262 -10.68 -0.04 -11.73
N ASP A 263 -11.20 0.25 -12.93
CA ASP A 263 -12.22 -0.57 -13.60
C ASP A 263 -11.72 -2.01 -13.84
N PHE A 264 -10.48 -2.14 -14.33
CA PHE A 264 -9.84 -3.44 -14.53
C PHE A 264 -9.63 -4.19 -13.21
N LEU A 265 -9.13 -3.52 -12.17
CA LEU A 265 -8.92 -4.14 -10.86
C LEU A 265 -10.23 -4.63 -10.25
N ASN A 266 -11.27 -3.80 -10.27
CA ASN A 266 -12.55 -4.13 -9.66
C ASN A 266 -13.29 -5.25 -10.43
N SER A 267 -13.16 -5.29 -11.76
CA SER A 267 -13.81 -6.32 -12.59
C SER A 267 -13.03 -7.64 -12.69
N LYS A 268 -11.69 -7.58 -12.61
CA LYS A 268 -10.80 -8.74 -12.74
C LYS A 268 -9.73 -8.77 -11.64
N PRO A 269 -10.12 -8.83 -10.36
CA PRO A 269 -9.19 -8.62 -9.25
C PRO A 269 -8.08 -9.69 -9.17
N LEU A 270 -8.37 -10.94 -9.54
CA LEU A 270 -7.36 -12.01 -9.51
C LEU A 270 -6.31 -11.84 -10.61
N GLU A 271 -6.74 -11.43 -11.80
CA GLU A 271 -5.85 -11.11 -12.93
C GLU A 271 -5.01 -9.86 -12.62
N ALA A 272 -5.63 -8.82 -12.08
CA ALA A 272 -4.93 -7.62 -11.62
C ALA A 272 -3.88 -7.95 -10.54
N ALA A 273 -4.23 -8.80 -9.57
CA ALA A 273 -3.27 -9.25 -8.55
C ALA A 273 -2.09 -10.02 -9.15
N ARG A 274 -2.30 -10.84 -10.19
CA ARG A 274 -1.20 -11.51 -10.92
C ARG A 274 -0.24 -10.51 -11.56
N ILE A 275 -0.77 -9.50 -12.23
CA ILE A 275 0.04 -8.47 -12.90
C ILE A 275 0.82 -7.63 -11.88
N VAL A 276 0.15 -7.22 -10.79
CA VAL A 276 0.80 -6.48 -9.70
C VAL A 276 1.87 -7.33 -9.01
N ALA A 277 1.63 -8.63 -8.78
CA ALA A 277 2.62 -9.55 -8.22
C ALA A 277 3.88 -9.62 -9.09
N GLN A 278 3.72 -9.76 -10.42
CA GLN A 278 4.83 -9.77 -11.37
C GLN A 278 5.64 -8.46 -11.34
N GLY A 279 4.96 -7.31 -11.26
CA GLY A 279 5.61 -6.00 -11.24
C GLY A 279 6.27 -5.61 -9.92
N SER A 280 5.77 -6.14 -8.79
CA SER A 280 6.24 -5.79 -7.44
C SER A 280 7.19 -6.83 -6.82
N GLY A 281 7.20 -8.05 -7.33
CA GLY A 281 7.89 -9.20 -6.73
C GLY A 281 7.22 -9.74 -5.47
N LEU A 282 5.99 -9.30 -5.15
CA LEU A 282 5.20 -9.82 -4.03
C LEU A 282 4.49 -11.13 -4.44
N PRO A 283 4.24 -12.06 -3.49
CA PRO A 283 3.37 -13.21 -3.74
C PRO A 283 1.97 -12.75 -4.15
N GLN A 284 1.39 -13.40 -5.16
CA GLN A 284 0.06 -13.05 -5.67
C GLN A 284 -1.02 -13.21 -4.59
N GLU A 285 -0.85 -14.17 -3.68
CA GLU A 285 -1.73 -14.45 -2.55
C GLU A 285 -1.80 -13.27 -1.59
N VAL A 286 -0.67 -12.60 -1.38
CA VAL A 286 -0.55 -11.40 -0.54
C VAL A 286 -1.11 -10.19 -1.26
N VAL A 287 -0.84 -10.03 -2.56
CA VAL A 287 -1.46 -8.94 -3.34
C VAL A 287 -2.99 -9.09 -3.35
N TYR A 288 -3.48 -10.30 -3.61
CA TYR A 288 -4.90 -10.59 -3.71
C TYR A 288 -5.65 -10.51 -2.38
N LEU A 289 -4.97 -10.71 -1.23
CA LEU A 289 -5.54 -10.46 0.08
C LEU A 289 -6.18 -9.06 0.19
N TYR A 290 -5.56 -8.07 -0.45
CA TYR A 290 -5.97 -6.67 -0.34
C TYR A 290 -6.50 -6.08 -1.65
N ASN A 291 -6.08 -6.59 -2.81
CA ASN A 291 -6.57 -6.16 -4.12
C ASN A 291 -7.77 -6.99 -4.58
N GLY A 292 -8.06 -8.08 -3.88
CA GLY A 292 -9.23 -8.92 -4.07
C GLY A 292 -10.49 -8.35 -3.40
N PRO A 293 -11.64 -9.00 -3.63
CA PRO A 293 -12.92 -8.57 -3.08
C PRO A 293 -12.91 -8.46 -1.55
N GLY A 294 -13.50 -7.40 -0.99
CA GLY A 294 -13.53 -7.17 0.46
C GLY A 294 -12.21 -6.70 1.09
N GLY A 295 -11.16 -6.52 0.28
CA GLY A 295 -9.90 -5.89 0.70
C GLY A 295 -9.97 -4.36 0.72
N THR A 296 -9.00 -3.72 0.08
CA THR A 296 -8.96 -2.27 -0.14
C THR A 296 -10.12 -1.84 -1.04
N SER A 297 -10.76 -0.71 -0.74
CA SER A 297 -11.74 -0.10 -1.65
C SER A 297 -11.00 0.77 -2.68
N PHE A 298 -10.92 0.30 -3.93
CA PHE A 298 -10.34 1.05 -5.05
C PHE A 298 -11.39 1.92 -5.73
N ASP A 299 -11.42 3.19 -5.35
CA ASP A 299 -12.34 4.22 -5.85
C ASP A 299 -11.57 5.55 -5.83
N THR A 300 -11.64 6.28 -6.94
CA THR A 300 -10.86 7.51 -7.13
C THR A 300 -11.44 8.75 -6.46
N THR A 301 -12.69 8.70 -6.01
CA THR A 301 -13.46 9.87 -5.58
C THR A 301 -13.00 10.43 -4.24
N LEU A 302 -12.98 11.76 -4.14
CA LEU A 302 -12.60 12.48 -2.93
C LEU A 302 -13.82 12.60 -1.99
N LYS A 303 -14.12 11.51 -1.29
CA LYS A 303 -15.28 11.41 -0.39
C LYS A 303 -15.15 12.35 0.83
N PRO A 304 -16.25 12.91 1.34
CA PRO A 304 -16.18 13.81 2.50
C PRO A 304 -15.52 13.15 3.72
N SER A 305 -15.85 11.89 4.00
CA SER A 305 -15.28 11.14 5.12
C SER A 305 -13.76 10.99 5.04
N LEU A 306 -13.21 10.90 3.84
CA LEU A 306 -11.77 10.80 3.61
C LEU A 306 -11.08 12.16 3.76
N VAL A 307 -11.73 13.24 3.32
CA VAL A 307 -11.24 14.62 3.56
C VAL A 307 -11.26 14.96 5.05
N GLU A 308 -12.29 14.54 5.78
CA GLU A 308 -12.34 14.69 7.24
C GLU A 308 -11.27 13.84 7.94
N ALA A 309 -10.97 12.63 7.45
CA ALA A 309 -9.86 11.83 7.97
C ALA A 309 -8.52 12.56 7.83
N LEU A 310 -8.24 13.16 6.65
CA LEU A 310 -7.04 13.98 6.44
C LEU A 310 -6.96 15.17 7.42
N LYS A 311 -8.06 15.86 7.70
CA LYS A 311 -8.09 16.93 8.71
C LYS A 311 -7.76 16.40 10.11
N ASN A 312 -8.28 15.22 10.44
CA ASN A 312 -8.02 14.57 11.73
C ASN A 312 -6.57 14.06 11.86
N ASP A 313 -5.82 13.92 10.77
CA ASP A 313 -4.39 13.56 10.76
C ASP A 313 -3.46 14.74 11.08
N VAL A 314 -3.88 15.98 10.81
CA VAL A 314 -3.05 17.19 11.00
C VAL A 314 -2.59 17.38 12.46
N PRO A 315 -3.42 17.26 13.51
CA PRO A 315 -2.97 17.46 14.88
C PRO A 315 -1.84 16.51 15.29
N TYR A 316 -1.90 15.27 14.83
CA TYR A 316 -0.84 14.31 15.08
C TYR A 316 0.43 14.64 14.30
N LEU A 317 0.32 15.01 13.02
CA LEU A 317 1.50 15.40 12.24
C LEU A 317 2.23 16.60 12.85
N LYS A 318 1.49 17.55 13.44
CA LYS A 318 2.05 18.64 14.22
C LYS A 318 2.76 18.16 15.49
N SER A 319 2.25 17.12 16.16
CA SER A 319 2.83 16.63 17.42
C SER A 319 4.16 15.89 17.23
N ILE A 320 4.39 15.28 16.06
CA ILE A 320 5.66 14.60 15.74
C ILE A 320 6.71 15.51 15.08
N GLY A 321 6.38 16.78 14.82
CA GLY A 321 7.31 17.83 14.37
C GLY A 321 7.36 18.11 12.87
N ASP A 322 7.95 19.25 12.51
CA ASP A 322 8.19 19.72 11.13
C ASP A 322 6.97 19.66 10.18
N PHE A 323 5.83 20.15 10.68
CA PHE A 323 4.58 20.29 9.91
C PHE A 323 4.08 21.74 9.98
N ALA A 324 4.17 22.46 8.86
CA ALA A 324 3.56 23.77 8.69
C ALA A 324 2.04 23.65 8.52
N ASP A 325 1.31 24.67 8.98
CA ASP A 325 -0.15 24.74 8.82
C ASP A 325 -0.55 24.54 7.36
N LEU A 326 -1.55 23.70 7.13
CA LEU A 326 -2.04 23.35 5.80
C LEU A 326 -3.56 23.47 5.78
N ASP A 327 -4.09 24.26 4.86
CA ASP A 327 -5.51 24.23 4.54
C ASP A 327 -5.82 22.96 3.73
N VAL A 328 -6.26 21.91 4.43
CA VAL A 328 -6.62 20.62 3.82
C VAL A 328 -7.75 20.78 2.80
N SER A 329 -8.69 21.70 3.01
CA SER A 329 -9.82 21.89 2.10
C SER A 329 -9.36 22.50 0.78
N GLY A 330 -8.47 23.50 0.84
CA GLY A 330 -7.83 24.09 -0.34
C GLY A 330 -6.78 23.19 -1.00
N PHE A 331 -6.26 22.19 -0.28
CA PHE A 331 -5.30 21.21 -0.82
C PHE A 331 -5.98 20.11 -1.63
N VAL A 332 -7.25 19.79 -1.37
CA VAL A 332 -8.02 18.76 -2.08
C VAL A 332 -8.81 19.38 -3.24
N GLN A 333 -8.54 18.92 -4.46
CA GLN A 333 -9.11 19.48 -5.69
C GLN A 333 -9.81 18.40 -6.53
N ASP A 334 -11.15 18.38 -6.53
CA ASP A 334 -11.93 17.37 -7.27
C ASP A 334 -12.31 17.78 -8.71
N GLY A 335 -12.12 19.05 -9.07
CA GLY A 335 -12.46 19.59 -10.40
C GLY A 335 -11.87 18.81 -11.59
N PRO A 336 -10.57 18.45 -11.58
CA PRO A 336 -9.98 17.64 -12.64
C PRO A 336 -10.65 16.26 -12.78
N LEU A 337 -10.93 15.61 -11.65
CA LEU A 337 -11.57 14.28 -11.65
C LEU A 337 -13.03 14.36 -12.10
N ARG A 338 -13.78 15.38 -11.68
CA ARG A 338 -15.15 15.65 -12.17
C ARG A 338 -15.20 15.79 -13.69
N THR A 339 -14.23 16.51 -14.26
CA THR A 339 -14.12 16.71 -15.71
C THR A 339 -13.91 15.37 -16.43
N VAL A 340 -13.02 14.53 -15.90
CA VAL A 340 -12.73 13.21 -16.43
C VAL A 340 -13.94 12.26 -16.33
N PHE A 341 -14.68 12.29 -15.22
CA PHE A 341 -15.94 11.56 -15.06
C PHE A 341 -16.97 11.99 -16.12
N GLY A 342 -17.18 13.30 -16.30
CA GLY A 342 -18.09 13.84 -17.30
C GLY A 342 -17.72 13.40 -18.73
N ALA A 343 -16.42 13.37 -19.05
CA ALA A 343 -15.93 12.89 -20.35
C ALA A 343 -16.21 11.38 -20.59
N ARG A 344 -16.37 10.58 -19.52
CA ARG A 344 -16.81 9.17 -19.60
C ARG A 344 -18.33 9.00 -19.55
N GLY A 345 -19.10 10.08 -19.44
CA GLY A 345 -20.55 10.00 -19.19
C GLY A 345 -20.90 9.47 -17.79
N LEU A 346 -19.96 9.55 -16.83
CA LEU A 346 -20.14 9.09 -15.45
C LEU A 346 -20.59 10.25 -14.54
N ASN A 347 -21.37 9.92 -13.51
CA ASN A 347 -21.80 10.88 -12.50
C ASN A 347 -20.87 10.84 -11.29
N TYR A 348 -20.02 11.87 -11.15
CA TYR A 348 -19.06 11.97 -10.04
C TYR A 348 -19.74 12.06 -8.67
N ASP A 349 -20.82 12.83 -8.53
CA ASP A 349 -21.47 13.01 -7.23
C ASP A 349 -22.15 11.72 -6.75
N ALA A 350 -22.72 10.94 -7.67
CA ALA A 350 -23.24 9.61 -7.37
C ALA A 350 -22.13 8.64 -6.94
N ALA A 351 -21.00 8.60 -7.67
CA ALA A 351 -19.85 7.76 -7.31
C ALA A 351 -19.24 8.17 -5.96
N ARG A 352 -19.14 9.48 -5.71
CA ARG A 352 -18.65 10.04 -4.44
C ARG A 352 -19.55 9.65 -3.26
N ALA A 353 -20.86 9.57 -3.47
CA ALA A 353 -21.83 9.17 -2.44
C ALA A 353 -21.83 7.65 -2.16
N ALA A 354 -21.44 6.81 -3.12
CA ALA A 354 -21.33 5.37 -2.93
C ALA A 354 -20.17 5.03 -1.98
N THR A 355 -20.44 4.30 -0.90
CA THR A 355 -19.42 3.96 0.12
C THR A 355 -19.11 2.48 0.22
N ALA A 356 -19.91 1.62 -0.43
CA ALA A 356 -19.66 0.19 -0.52
C ALA A 356 -18.35 -0.08 -1.27
N ASN A 357 -17.64 -1.15 -0.90
CA ASN A 357 -16.47 -1.59 -1.65
C ASN A 357 -16.93 -2.02 -3.07
N PRO A 358 -16.37 -1.43 -4.15
CA PRO A 358 -16.73 -1.80 -5.52
C PRO A 358 -16.44 -3.27 -5.88
N SER A 359 -15.50 -3.89 -5.18
CA SER A 359 -15.14 -5.30 -5.33
C SER A 359 -15.60 -6.08 -4.09
N ALA A 360 -16.70 -6.80 -4.21
CA ALA A 360 -17.31 -7.57 -3.12
C ALA A 360 -17.49 -9.04 -3.50
N LEU A 361 -17.36 -9.93 -2.52
CA LEU A 361 -17.71 -11.32 -2.68
C LEU A 361 -19.22 -11.47 -2.85
N ARG A 362 -19.64 -12.52 -3.58
CA ARG A 362 -21.05 -12.90 -3.65
C ARG A 362 -21.50 -13.46 -2.29
N GLY A 363 -22.63 -12.97 -1.79
CA GLY A 363 -23.20 -13.40 -0.51
C GLY A 363 -23.17 -12.26 0.51
N ASP A 364 -23.21 -12.61 1.80
CA ASP A 364 -23.05 -11.65 2.89
C ASP A 364 -21.57 -11.23 3.00
N PRO A 365 -21.19 -9.96 2.76
CA PRO A 365 -19.80 -9.52 2.85
C PRO A 365 -19.16 -9.71 4.23
N ALA A 366 -19.95 -9.82 5.30
CA ALA A 366 -19.45 -10.04 6.65
C ALA A 366 -19.03 -11.49 6.90
N LEU A 367 -19.47 -12.43 6.08
CA LEU A 367 -19.24 -13.87 6.27
C LEU A 367 -18.55 -14.53 5.07
N ALA A 368 -18.85 -14.06 3.86
CA ALA A 368 -18.38 -14.65 2.63
C ALA A 368 -16.85 -14.84 2.66
N SER A 369 -16.44 -16.06 2.38
CA SER A 369 -15.06 -16.51 2.45
C SER A 369 -14.65 -17.07 1.11
N GLU A 370 -13.35 -17.29 0.90
CA GLU A 370 -12.83 -17.60 -0.42
C GLU A 370 -11.72 -18.65 -0.38
N LEU A 371 -11.87 -19.69 -1.20
CA LEU A 371 -10.89 -20.77 -1.36
C LEU A 371 -10.18 -20.65 -2.71
N TRP A 372 -8.86 -20.72 -2.70
CA TRP A 372 -8.04 -20.75 -3.91
C TRP A 372 -7.18 -22.01 -3.91
N LEU A 373 -7.39 -22.87 -4.91
CA LEU A 373 -6.63 -24.11 -5.09
C LEU A 373 -5.43 -23.89 -6.02
N ASP A 374 -4.38 -24.66 -5.79
CA ASP A 374 -3.17 -24.65 -6.62
C ASP A 374 -3.50 -25.10 -8.04
N GLY A 375 -2.90 -24.45 -9.05
CA GLY A 375 -3.21 -24.66 -10.47
C GLY A 375 -4.55 -24.10 -10.95
N SER A 376 -5.34 -23.44 -10.10
CA SER A 376 -6.60 -22.80 -10.51
C SER A 376 -6.42 -21.32 -10.90
N ASP A 377 -7.01 -20.94 -12.03
CA ASP A 377 -7.09 -19.55 -12.52
C ASP A 377 -8.28 -18.77 -11.95
N SER A 378 -9.06 -19.39 -11.07
CA SER A 378 -10.17 -18.77 -10.34
C SER A 378 -10.20 -19.19 -8.88
N THR A 379 -10.93 -18.41 -8.09
CA THR A 379 -11.23 -18.73 -6.70
C THR A 379 -12.67 -19.17 -6.53
N GLN A 380 -12.97 -19.79 -5.38
CA GLN A 380 -14.29 -20.31 -5.04
C GLN A 380 -14.83 -19.55 -3.82
N THR A 381 -15.91 -18.80 -4.01
CA THR A 381 -16.60 -18.15 -2.89
C THR A 381 -17.48 -19.15 -2.14
N VAL A 382 -17.40 -19.13 -0.82
CA VAL A 382 -18.23 -19.92 0.09
C VAL A 382 -18.96 -19.00 1.08
N ALA A 383 -20.08 -19.46 1.62
CA ALA A 383 -21.02 -18.60 2.33
C ALA A 383 -20.50 -18.01 3.65
N ASN A 384 -19.66 -18.76 4.39
CA ASN A 384 -19.17 -18.37 5.71
C ASN A 384 -17.85 -19.10 6.08
N PRO A 385 -17.16 -18.70 7.15
CA PRO A 385 -15.89 -19.32 7.54
C PRO A 385 -15.99 -20.82 7.90
N THR A 386 -17.08 -21.26 8.54
CA THR A 386 -17.31 -22.71 8.80
C THR A 386 -17.42 -23.50 7.50
N ALA A 387 -18.13 -22.97 6.50
CA ALA A 387 -18.24 -23.60 5.19
C ALA A 387 -16.90 -23.62 4.45
N LEU A 388 -16.04 -22.61 4.65
CA LEU A 388 -14.68 -22.61 4.12
C LEU A 388 -13.84 -23.76 4.67
N LEU A 389 -13.87 -23.99 5.99
CA LEU A 389 -13.13 -25.10 6.60
C LEU A 389 -13.55 -26.45 6.02
N ARG A 390 -14.86 -26.67 5.82
CA ARG A 390 -15.38 -27.86 5.13
C ARG A 390 -14.87 -27.97 3.70
N ALA A 391 -14.95 -26.90 2.90
CA ALA A 391 -14.49 -26.89 1.53
C ALA A 391 -12.99 -27.17 1.41
N VAL A 392 -12.18 -26.62 2.33
CA VAL A 392 -10.74 -26.91 2.41
C VAL A 392 -10.49 -28.39 2.69
N ARG A 393 -11.16 -28.95 3.71
CA ARG A 393 -11.01 -30.36 4.07
C ARG A 393 -11.40 -31.28 2.91
N GLU A 394 -12.53 -31.00 2.25
CA GLU A 394 -13.00 -31.74 1.09
C GLU A 394 -11.99 -31.66 -0.06
N ALA A 395 -11.47 -30.48 -0.37
CA ALA A 395 -10.46 -30.33 -1.42
C ALA A 395 -9.19 -31.15 -1.13
N ILE A 396 -8.69 -31.11 0.11
CA ILE A 396 -7.52 -31.89 0.56
C ILE A 396 -7.81 -33.40 0.49
N ALA A 397 -8.99 -33.85 0.91
CA ALA A 397 -9.38 -35.26 0.85
C ALA A 397 -9.43 -35.79 -0.60
N HIS A 398 -9.71 -34.93 -1.58
CA HIS A 398 -9.65 -35.24 -3.00
C HIS A 398 -8.26 -35.03 -3.63
N GLY A 399 -7.23 -34.79 -2.82
CA GLY A 399 -5.84 -34.64 -3.28
C GLY A 399 -5.50 -33.25 -3.86
N ALA A 400 -6.38 -32.27 -3.74
CA ALA A 400 -6.06 -30.90 -4.13
C ALA A 400 -5.17 -30.22 -3.09
N LYS A 401 -4.29 -29.33 -3.56
CA LYS A 401 -3.47 -28.47 -2.71
C LYS A 401 -4.12 -27.10 -2.60
N VAL A 402 -4.30 -26.61 -1.37
CA VAL A 402 -4.76 -25.23 -1.14
C VAL A 402 -3.61 -24.28 -1.43
N ARG A 403 -3.86 -23.29 -2.29
CA ARG A 403 -2.93 -22.20 -2.58
C ARG A 403 -3.06 -21.08 -1.58
N ALA A 404 -4.30 -20.66 -1.31
CA ALA A 404 -4.64 -19.74 -0.23
C ALA A 404 -6.13 -19.89 0.13
N ALA A 405 -6.49 -19.49 1.34
CA ALA A 405 -7.89 -19.37 1.74
C ALA A 405 -8.06 -18.09 2.56
N TYR A 406 -9.18 -17.40 2.37
CA TYR A 406 -9.42 -16.06 2.91
C TYR A 406 -10.73 -16.02 3.67
N VAL A 407 -10.72 -15.36 4.82
CA VAL A 407 -11.86 -15.20 5.72
C VAL A 407 -12.00 -13.75 6.16
N PRO A 408 -13.22 -13.25 6.43
CA PRO A 408 -13.41 -12.00 7.15
C PRO A 408 -13.15 -12.21 8.64
N ASP A 409 -12.36 -11.35 9.26
CA ASP A 409 -12.22 -11.25 10.72
C ASP A 409 -13.61 -11.03 11.36
N ALA A 410 -13.95 -11.83 12.36
CA ALA A 410 -15.28 -11.85 12.97
C ALA A 410 -15.64 -10.59 13.77
N GLU A 411 -14.65 -9.78 14.18
CA GLU A 411 -14.86 -8.53 14.92
C GLU A 411 -14.86 -7.31 14.00
N LEU A 412 -13.86 -7.22 13.12
CA LEU A 412 -13.54 -6.05 12.32
C LEU A 412 -14.11 -6.14 10.90
N GLY A 413 -14.33 -7.36 10.40
CA GLY A 413 -14.72 -7.67 9.03
C GLY A 413 -13.57 -7.53 8.02
N THR A 414 -12.33 -7.39 8.49
CA THR A 414 -11.15 -7.27 7.62
C THR A 414 -10.79 -8.62 7.02
N ARG A 415 -10.46 -8.65 5.73
CA ARG A 415 -10.08 -9.88 5.04
C ARG A 415 -8.70 -10.36 5.54
N TRP A 416 -8.59 -11.65 5.87
CA TRP A 416 -7.38 -12.27 6.39
C TRP A 416 -7.14 -13.68 5.84
N PHE A 417 -5.92 -14.20 6.01
CA PHE A 417 -5.58 -15.59 5.66
C PHE A 417 -6.18 -16.57 6.67
N ALA A 418 -6.92 -17.56 6.19
CA ALA A 418 -7.63 -18.54 7.02
C ALA A 418 -6.67 -19.37 7.89
N ASP A 419 -5.52 -19.77 7.34
CA ASP A 419 -4.50 -20.56 8.05
C ASP A 419 -3.64 -19.73 9.01
N LYS A 420 -3.80 -18.39 9.01
CA LYS A 420 -3.11 -17.44 9.89
C LYS A 420 -4.04 -16.79 10.91
N ALA A 421 -5.33 -17.12 10.88
CA ALA A 421 -6.31 -16.62 11.83
C ALA A 421 -6.26 -17.38 13.15
N VAL A 422 -6.64 -16.71 14.23
CA VAL A 422 -7.01 -17.30 15.51
C VAL A 422 -8.45 -17.76 15.39
N TRP A 423 -8.71 -19.06 15.53
CA TRP A 423 -10.05 -19.61 15.39
C TRP A 423 -10.72 -19.79 16.76
N VAL A 424 -11.99 -19.43 16.86
CA VAL A 424 -12.85 -19.73 18.00
C VAL A 424 -13.95 -20.68 17.55
N HIS A 425 -14.06 -21.82 18.22
CA HIS A 425 -15.21 -22.71 18.11
C HIS A 425 -16.27 -22.28 19.12
N ASP A 426 -17.47 -21.92 18.65
CA ASP A 426 -18.62 -21.58 19.49
C ASP A 426 -19.90 -22.23 18.92
N GLY A 427 -20.46 -23.18 19.67
CA GLY A 427 -21.63 -23.95 19.26
C GLY A 427 -21.38 -24.84 18.03
N GLN A 428 -21.83 -24.37 16.86
CA GLN A 428 -21.63 -25.03 15.55
C GLN A 428 -20.79 -24.17 14.60
N SER A 429 -20.32 -23.02 15.08
CA SER A 429 -19.64 -22.02 14.28
C SER A 429 -18.15 -22.03 14.59
N TYR A 430 -17.36 -21.80 13.54
CA TYR A 430 -15.95 -21.49 13.64
C TYR A 430 -15.75 -20.04 13.20
N LEU A 431 -15.29 -19.19 14.11
CA LEU A 431 -15.14 -17.76 13.92
C LEU A 431 -13.65 -17.42 13.84
N PRO A 432 -13.18 -16.82 12.73
CA PRO A 432 -11.79 -16.42 12.58
C PRO A 432 -11.57 -15.00 13.11
N PHE A 433 -10.45 -14.79 13.79
CA PHE A 433 -9.97 -13.49 14.24
C PHE A 433 -8.53 -13.29 13.75
N GLY A 434 -8.19 -12.11 13.26
CA GLY A 434 -6.85 -11.73 12.85
C GLY A 434 -5.89 -11.61 14.03
N THR A 435 -6.40 -11.25 15.22
CA THR A 435 -5.58 -11.06 16.43
C THR A 435 -6.05 -11.94 17.60
N PRO A 436 -5.12 -12.36 18.49
CA PRO A 436 -5.50 -12.98 19.76
C PRO A 436 -6.40 -12.07 20.63
N ALA A 437 -6.15 -10.76 20.62
CA ALA A 437 -6.93 -9.79 21.37
C ALA A 437 -8.41 -9.79 20.96
N GLY A 438 -8.71 -9.83 19.65
CA GLY A 438 -10.08 -9.91 19.14
C GLY A 438 -10.79 -11.18 19.57
N ALA A 439 -10.13 -12.33 19.45
CA ALA A 439 -10.67 -13.61 19.91
C ALA A 439 -10.97 -13.61 21.44
N HIS A 440 -10.07 -13.06 22.25
CA HIS A 440 -10.29 -12.96 23.70
C HIS A 440 -11.43 -12.01 24.07
N ARG A 441 -11.58 -10.88 23.37
CA ARG A 441 -12.74 -9.98 23.57
C ARG A 441 -14.05 -10.68 23.25
N TYR A 442 -14.10 -11.48 22.18
CA TYR A 442 -15.27 -12.27 21.84
C TYR A 442 -15.62 -13.30 22.93
N LEU A 443 -14.63 -14.07 23.40
CA LEU A 443 -14.82 -15.09 24.43
C LEU A 443 -15.22 -14.53 25.80
N ALA A 444 -14.80 -13.30 26.12
CA ALA A 444 -15.27 -12.63 27.33
C ALA A 444 -16.80 -12.41 27.32
N ALA A 445 -17.41 -12.25 26.14
CA ALA A 445 -18.86 -12.17 25.96
C ALA A 445 -19.52 -13.54 25.68
N HIS A 446 -18.75 -14.54 25.28
CA HIS A 446 -19.22 -15.87 24.86
C HIS A 446 -18.42 -16.98 25.58
N PRO A 447 -18.65 -17.20 26.90
CA PRO A 447 -17.83 -18.11 27.71
C PRO A 447 -17.98 -19.60 27.32
N GLY A 448 -18.93 -19.94 26.45
CA GLY A 448 -19.08 -21.29 25.89
C GLY A 448 -18.15 -21.60 24.72
N GLY A 449 -17.50 -20.58 24.15
CA GLY A 449 -16.55 -20.76 23.06
C GLY A 449 -15.15 -21.16 23.53
N ALA A 450 -14.34 -21.68 22.62
CA ALA A 450 -12.94 -22.02 22.87
C ALA A 450 -12.05 -21.68 21.68
N ILE A 451 -10.84 -21.17 21.95
CA ILE A 451 -9.82 -21.00 20.91
C ILE A 451 -9.36 -22.40 20.46
N VAL A 452 -9.30 -22.59 19.14
CA VAL A 452 -8.79 -23.79 18.49
C VAL A 452 -7.74 -23.39 17.45
N ASN A 453 -6.79 -24.27 17.17
CA ASN A 453 -5.87 -24.07 16.05
C ASN A 453 -6.54 -24.42 14.71
N TYR A 454 -5.90 -24.05 13.60
CA TYR A 454 -6.47 -24.25 12.27
C TYR A 454 -6.75 -25.73 11.94
N GLU A 455 -5.86 -26.65 12.31
CA GLU A 455 -6.04 -28.09 12.10
C GLU A 455 -7.22 -28.66 12.91
N GLN A 456 -7.38 -28.20 14.15
CA GLN A 456 -8.53 -28.54 14.99
C GLN A 456 -9.83 -28.00 14.38
N ALA A 457 -9.81 -26.77 13.85
CA ALA A 457 -10.96 -26.17 13.18
C ALA A 457 -11.35 -26.96 11.92
N LEU A 458 -10.38 -27.34 11.08
CA LEU A 458 -10.59 -28.19 9.89
C LEU A 458 -11.16 -29.57 10.25
N GLY A 459 -10.64 -30.20 11.30
CA GLY A 459 -11.11 -31.51 11.75
C GLY A 459 -12.52 -31.47 12.33
N GLY A 460 -12.86 -30.42 13.08
CA GLY A 460 -14.13 -30.30 13.80
C GLY A 460 -15.29 -29.69 12.98
N SER A 461 -15.02 -29.06 11.83
CA SER A 461 -16.06 -28.54 10.94
C SER A 461 -16.70 -29.70 10.15
N VAL A 462 -17.59 -30.49 10.75
CA VAL A 462 -18.29 -31.61 10.05
C VAL A 462 -19.45 -31.10 9.20
#